data_AF-A0A7X3VGL9-F1
#
_entry.id   AF-A0A7X3VGL9-F1
#
_cell.length_a   1.000
_cell.length_b   1.000
_cell.length_c   1.000
_cell.angle_alpha   90.00
_cell.angle_beta   90.00
_cell.angle_gamma   90.00
#
_symmetry.space_group_name_H-M   'P 1'
#
loop_
_entity.id
_entity.type
_entity.pdbx_description
1 polymer ?
#
loop_
_entity_poly.entity_id
_entity_poly.type
_entity_poly.pdbx_seq_one_letter_code
_entity_poly.pdbx_strand_id
1 'polypeptide(L)'
;LAMIQSMPLAANLPIINKVSQNLHAEMLLREVGYVRRGVGSFEAGLEEMKSFLQEAGIKRWQFRVRDASGLSRHNLISPEATVRLLAHMADSEHGDLFRSTLAVAGEDGTLDWRFSRGPVRGKIQAKTGTLSGVTALSGYARTQDERDLAFAIYVNNSSAPNSYVRRLIDRVAEVIVTAPPMTPANETDPTSTSTAVGNHKPSPETPP
;
A
#
# COMPACT_ATOMS: atom_id res chain seq x y z
N LEU A 1 23.37 -19.42 35.88
CA LEU A 1 22.98 -19.25 34.46
C LEU A 1 22.25 -17.91 34.35
N ALA A 2 22.57 -17.09 33.35
CA ALA A 2 21.90 -15.81 33.10
C ALA A 2 21.04 -15.90 31.84
N MET A 3 19.91 -15.20 31.82
CA MET A 3 19.00 -15.11 30.68
C MET A 3 18.79 -13.63 30.34
N ILE A 4 18.81 -13.30 29.05
CA ILE A 4 18.47 -11.96 28.55
C ILE A 4 17.26 -12.11 27.64
N GLN A 5 16.22 -11.33 27.92
CA GLN A 5 15.01 -11.27 27.10
C GLN A 5 15.11 -10.07 26.15
N SER A 6 14.77 -10.28 24.88
CA SER A 6 14.73 -9.20 23.90
C SER A 6 13.60 -8.23 24.17
N MET A 7 13.62 -7.09 23.47
CA MET A 7 12.43 -6.25 23.35
C MET A 7 11.25 -7.04 22.71
N PRO A 8 10.00 -6.69 23.04
CA PRO A 8 8.83 -7.26 22.39
C PRO A 8 8.82 -7.01 20.89
N LEU A 9 8.20 -7.92 20.11
CA LEU A 9 8.09 -7.79 18.65
C LEU A 9 7.51 -6.42 18.22
N ALA A 10 6.46 -5.96 18.89
CA ALA A 10 5.82 -4.68 18.63
C ALA A 10 6.81 -3.50 18.69
N ALA A 11 7.81 -3.55 19.56
CA ALA A 11 8.83 -2.51 19.68
C ALA A 11 9.97 -2.68 18.63
N ASN A 12 10.14 -3.88 18.07
CA ASN A 12 11.13 -4.15 17.01
C ASN A 12 10.60 -3.73 15.62
N LEU A 13 9.29 -3.83 15.38
CA LEU A 13 8.68 -3.48 14.09
C LEU A 13 8.97 -2.03 13.63
N PRO A 14 8.96 -0.98 14.49
CA PRO A 14 9.37 0.36 14.08
C PRO A 14 10.84 0.45 13.64
N ILE A 15 11.74 -0.36 14.21
CA ILE A 15 13.15 -0.41 13.77
C ILE A 15 13.21 -0.93 12.33
N ILE A 16 12.43 -1.95 12.01
CA ILE A 16 12.31 -2.48 10.65
C ILE A 16 11.67 -1.44 9.72
N ASN A 17 10.51 -0.90 10.09
CA ASN A 17 9.68 -0.13 9.16
C ASN A 17 10.06 1.35 9.07
N LYS A 18 10.35 2.03 10.18
CA LYS A 18 10.74 3.45 10.18
C LYS A 18 12.18 3.65 9.72
N VAL A 19 13.11 2.80 10.16
CA VAL A 19 14.54 2.93 9.85
C VAL A 19 14.96 2.07 8.65
N SER A 20 14.10 1.15 8.19
CA SER A 20 14.41 0.23 7.08
C SER A 20 15.55 -0.74 7.38
N GLN A 21 15.60 -1.30 8.60
CA GLN A 21 16.67 -2.21 9.01
C GLN A 21 16.55 -3.61 8.38
N ASN A 22 17.44 -3.88 7.42
CA ASN A 22 17.44 -5.11 6.64
C ASN A 22 17.70 -6.36 7.50
N LEU A 23 18.72 -6.33 8.36
CA LEU A 23 19.06 -7.49 9.19
C LEU A 23 17.91 -7.90 10.12
N HIS A 24 17.20 -6.92 10.68
CA HIS A 24 16.03 -7.18 11.53
C HIS A 24 14.90 -7.83 10.73
N ALA A 25 14.65 -7.41 9.48
CA ALA A 25 13.67 -8.06 8.61
C ALA A 25 14.04 -9.52 8.32
N GLU A 26 15.32 -9.80 8.03
CA GLU A 26 15.80 -11.16 7.78
C GLU A 26 15.75 -12.07 9.01
N MET A 27 16.00 -11.52 10.21
CA MET A 27 15.86 -12.26 11.46
C MET A 27 14.38 -12.54 11.78
N LEU A 28 13.51 -11.54 11.60
CA LEU A 28 12.07 -11.71 11.80
C LEU A 28 11.49 -12.77 10.85
N LEU A 29 11.96 -12.83 9.61
CA LEU A 29 11.54 -13.87 8.67
C LEU A 29 11.83 -15.28 9.20
N ARG A 30 13.02 -15.50 9.76
CA ARG A 30 13.40 -16.80 10.35
C ARG A 30 12.59 -17.11 11.59
N GLU A 31 12.31 -16.10 12.42
CA GLU A 31 11.46 -16.24 13.60
C GLU A 31 10.04 -16.65 13.21
N VAL A 32 9.47 -16.05 12.17
CA VAL A 32 8.17 -16.47 11.60
C VAL A 32 8.23 -17.93 11.13
N GLY A 33 9.31 -18.34 10.45
CA GLY A 33 9.53 -19.74 10.09
C GLY A 33 9.54 -20.67 11.31
N TYR A 34 10.23 -20.27 12.38
CA TYR A 34 10.28 -21.04 13.62
C TYR A 34 8.90 -21.17 14.27
N VAL A 35 8.22 -20.05 14.48
CA VAL A 35 6.92 -20.00 15.19
C VAL A 35 5.81 -20.69 14.40
N ARG A 36 5.76 -20.52 13.08
CA ARG A 36 4.65 -21.00 12.23
C ARG A 36 4.88 -22.39 11.65
N ARG A 37 6.14 -22.79 11.46
CA ARG A 37 6.52 -24.04 10.78
C ARG A 37 7.45 -24.93 11.58
N GLY A 38 7.85 -24.52 12.79
CA GLY A 38 8.77 -25.26 13.66
C GLY A 38 10.23 -25.21 13.21
N VAL A 39 10.57 -24.44 12.16
CA VAL A 39 11.92 -24.40 11.58
C VAL A 39 12.36 -22.94 11.41
N GLY A 40 13.34 -22.51 12.19
CA GLY A 40 13.92 -21.16 12.14
C GLY A 40 14.85 -20.93 10.96
N SER A 41 14.39 -21.23 9.74
CA SER A 41 15.16 -21.09 8.51
C SER A 41 14.59 -20.00 7.61
N PHE A 42 15.44 -19.57 6.67
CA PHE A 42 15.07 -18.60 5.66
C PHE A 42 13.97 -19.13 4.74
N GLU A 43 14.09 -20.39 4.32
CA GLU A 43 13.17 -21.08 3.42
C GLU A 43 11.79 -21.21 4.07
N ALA A 44 11.73 -21.65 5.33
CA ALA A 44 10.47 -21.78 6.07
C ALA A 44 9.78 -20.42 6.23
N GLY A 45 10.53 -19.37 6.58
CA GLY A 45 10.00 -18.02 6.66
C GLY A 45 9.45 -17.51 5.30
N LEU A 46 10.18 -17.75 4.21
CA LEU A 46 9.70 -17.38 2.87
C LEU A 46 8.45 -18.15 2.45
N GLU A 47 8.34 -19.43 2.80
CA GLU A 47 7.12 -20.19 2.54
C GLU A 47 5.93 -19.62 3.30
N GLU A 48 6.12 -19.27 4.57
CA GLU A 48 5.05 -18.65 5.36
C GLU A 48 4.64 -17.29 4.81
N MET A 49 5.59 -16.46 4.41
CA MET A 49 5.31 -15.19 3.76
C MET A 49 4.48 -15.38 2.48
N LYS A 50 4.78 -16.40 1.67
CA LYS A 50 3.99 -16.71 0.45
C LYS A 50 2.58 -17.21 0.79
N SER A 51 2.43 -18.00 1.86
CA SER A 51 1.11 -18.43 2.35
C SER A 51 0.29 -17.21 2.78
N PHE A 52 0.86 -16.35 3.61
CA PHE A 52 0.20 -15.14 4.10
C PHE A 52 -0.22 -14.18 2.96
N LEU A 53 0.64 -13.96 1.95
CA LEU A 53 0.25 -13.16 0.78
C LEU A 53 -0.95 -13.77 0.04
N GLN A 54 -1.04 -15.09 -0.06
CA GLN A 54 -2.19 -15.76 -0.70
C GLN A 54 -3.46 -15.67 0.16
N GLU A 55 -3.34 -15.77 1.48
CA GLU A 55 -4.44 -15.53 2.44
C GLU A 55 -4.99 -14.11 2.31
N ALA A 56 -4.12 -13.13 2.07
CA ALA A 56 -4.50 -11.75 1.74
C ALA A 56 -5.11 -11.59 0.33
N GLY A 57 -5.40 -12.68 -0.38
CA GLY A 57 -6.00 -12.67 -1.73
C GLY A 57 -5.03 -12.24 -2.84
N ILE A 58 -3.72 -12.29 -2.61
CA ILE A 58 -2.71 -11.93 -3.61
C ILE A 58 -2.36 -13.17 -4.43
N LYS A 59 -2.48 -13.03 -5.75
CA LYS A 59 -2.29 -14.15 -6.68
C LYS A 59 -0.80 -14.43 -6.85
N ARG A 60 -0.42 -15.70 -7.03
CA ARG A 60 0.99 -16.15 -7.09
C ARG A 60 1.82 -15.46 -8.19
N TRP A 61 1.21 -15.00 -9.27
CA TRP A 61 1.91 -14.27 -10.34
C TRP A 61 2.13 -12.79 -10.04
N GLN A 62 1.49 -12.25 -9.00
CA GLN A 62 1.63 -10.84 -8.61
C GLN A 62 2.85 -10.61 -7.70
N PHE A 63 3.53 -11.68 -7.25
CA PHE A 63 4.73 -11.57 -6.42
C PHE A 63 5.78 -12.65 -6.71
N ARG A 64 7.02 -12.32 -6.36
CA ARG A 64 8.14 -13.23 -6.22
C ARG A 64 8.97 -12.73 -5.06
N VAL A 65 8.97 -13.44 -3.94
CA VAL A 65 9.75 -13.09 -2.75
C VAL A 65 11.02 -13.94 -2.69
N ARG A 66 12.15 -13.27 -2.48
CA ARG A 66 13.50 -13.83 -2.50
C ARG A 66 14.30 -13.50 -1.26
N ASP A 67 13.90 -12.47 -0.52
CA ASP A 67 14.33 -12.13 0.84
C ASP A 67 13.24 -11.29 1.52
N ALA A 68 13.41 -10.95 2.80
CA ALA A 68 12.45 -10.14 3.55
C ALA A 68 12.77 -8.64 3.52
N SER A 69 14.04 -8.29 3.35
CA SER A 69 14.50 -6.90 3.38
C SER A 69 14.22 -6.11 2.10
N GLY A 70 14.02 -6.79 0.97
CA GLY A 70 13.84 -6.15 -0.34
C GLY A 70 15.16 -5.87 -1.06
N LEU A 71 16.31 -6.32 -0.56
CA LEU A 71 17.62 -6.08 -1.18
C LEU A 71 17.83 -6.89 -2.46
N SER A 72 17.23 -8.08 -2.55
CA SER A 72 17.30 -8.92 -3.74
C SER A 72 16.58 -8.25 -4.89
N ARG A 73 17.32 -8.03 -5.99
CA ARG A 73 16.77 -7.53 -7.27
C ARG A 73 15.77 -8.49 -7.92
N HIS A 74 15.68 -9.71 -7.40
CA HIS A 74 14.73 -10.73 -7.86
C HIS A 74 13.43 -10.71 -7.07
N ASN A 75 13.29 -9.81 -6.08
CA ASN A 75 12.00 -9.50 -5.48
C ASN A 75 11.12 -8.77 -6.49
N LEU A 76 9.90 -9.26 -6.66
CA LEU A 76 8.89 -8.63 -7.50
C LEU A 76 7.59 -8.60 -6.70
N ILE A 77 6.89 -7.47 -6.73
CA ILE A 77 5.51 -7.35 -6.26
C ILE A 77 4.83 -6.26 -7.08
N SER A 78 3.60 -6.52 -7.53
CA SER A 78 2.82 -5.52 -8.26
C SER A 78 2.30 -4.43 -7.29
N PRO A 79 2.12 -3.17 -7.74
CA PRO A 79 1.48 -2.15 -6.93
C PRO A 79 0.09 -2.56 -6.41
N GLU A 80 -0.70 -3.25 -7.25
CA GLU A 80 -2.02 -3.77 -6.90
C GLU A 80 -1.93 -4.79 -5.74
N ALA A 81 -0.97 -5.71 -5.78
CA ALA A 81 -0.73 -6.65 -4.69
C ALA A 81 -0.37 -5.95 -3.38
N THR A 82 0.47 -4.90 -3.44
CA THR A 82 0.84 -4.13 -2.24
C THR A 82 -0.35 -3.37 -1.68
N VAL A 83 -1.18 -2.74 -2.53
CA VAL A 83 -2.41 -2.08 -2.08
C VAL A 83 -3.37 -3.09 -1.45
N ARG A 84 -3.52 -4.29 -2.04
CA ARG A 84 -4.32 -5.37 -1.44
C ARG A 84 -3.77 -5.82 -0.09
N LEU A 85 -2.45 -5.97 0.04
CA LEU A 85 -1.81 -6.31 1.30
C LEU A 85 -2.07 -5.26 2.38
N LEU A 86 -1.94 -3.97 2.03
CA LEU A 86 -2.21 -2.86 2.93
C LEU A 86 -3.69 -2.82 3.34
N ALA A 87 -4.62 -3.01 2.41
CA ALA A 87 -6.04 -3.12 2.74
C ALA A 87 -6.33 -4.30 3.68
N HIS A 88 -5.78 -5.47 3.39
CA HIS A 88 -5.92 -6.65 4.26
C HIS A 88 -5.36 -6.41 5.68
N MET A 89 -4.21 -5.72 5.78
CA MET A 89 -3.65 -5.36 7.08
C MET A 89 -4.52 -4.34 7.82
N ALA A 90 -5.08 -3.35 7.13
CA ALA A 90 -5.97 -2.35 7.73
C ALA A 90 -7.23 -2.98 8.35
N ASP A 91 -7.76 -4.03 7.72
CA ASP A 91 -8.94 -4.76 8.21
C ASP A 91 -8.63 -5.80 9.31
N SER A 92 -7.34 -6.03 9.61
CA SER A 92 -6.93 -7.01 10.62
C SER A 92 -6.98 -6.45 12.05
N GLU A 93 -7.05 -7.34 13.04
CA GLU A 93 -6.96 -6.97 14.48
C GLU A 93 -5.63 -6.28 14.86
N HIS A 94 -4.62 -6.34 13.99
CA HIS A 94 -3.31 -5.72 14.19
C HIS A 94 -3.09 -4.49 13.30
N GLY A 95 -4.12 -4.00 12.60
CA GLY A 95 -4.02 -2.92 11.62
C GLY A 95 -3.44 -1.63 12.18
N ASP A 96 -3.95 -1.16 13.33
CA ASP A 96 -3.46 0.05 14.00
C ASP A 96 -2.01 -0.09 14.46
N LEU A 97 -1.67 -1.25 15.05
CA LEU A 97 -0.29 -1.55 15.45
C LEU A 97 0.62 -1.52 14.24
N PHE A 98 0.29 -2.23 13.15
CA PHE A 98 1.08 -2.23 11.93
C PHE A 98 1.26 -0.82 11.36
N ARG A 99 0.17 -0.05 11.25
CA ARG A 99 0.17 1.31 10.72
C ARG A 99 1.07 2.24 11.55
N SER A 100 1.07 2.10 12.88
CA SER A 100 1.94 2.88 13.78
C SER A 100 3.45 2.65 13.56
N THR A 101 3.82 1.50 12.99
CA THR A 101 5.23 1.14 12.76
C THR A 101 5.79 1.80 11.50
N LEU A 102 4.94 2.31 10.61
CA LEU A 102 5.37 2.96 9.37
C LEU A 102 5.91 4.37 9.65
N ALA A 103 6.80 4.85 8.77
CA ALA A 103 7.33 6.21 8.89
C ALA A 103 6.22 7.23 8.62
N VAL A 104 6.16 8.30 9.41
CA VAL A 104 5.18 9.38 9.29
C VAL A 104 5.79 10.54 8.52
N ALA A 105 5.08 11.01 7.49
CA ALA A 105 5.51 12.10 6.62
C ALA A 105 5.85 13.38 7.39
N GLY A 106 7.12 13.80 7.30
CA GLY A 106 7.64 15.01 7.93
C GLY A 106 7.95 14.86 9.42
N GLU A 107 7.76 13.68 10.01
CA GLU A 107 7.87 13.49 11.46
C GLU A 107 8.97 12.52 11.87
N ASP A 108 9.05 11.35 11.23
CA ASP A 108 10.01 10.32 11.64
C ASP A 108 10.48 9.37 10.53
N GLY A 109 11.44 8.53 10.90
CA GLY A 109 11.97 7.47 10.06
C GLY A 109 12.54 8.00 8.74
N THR A 110 12.38 7.23 7.68
CA THR A 110 12.84 7.60 6.33
C THR A 110 12.01 8.71 5.66
N LEU A 111 11.00 9.26 6.34
CA LEU A 111 10.17 10.35 5.86
C LEU A 111 10.30 11.64 6.68
N ASP A 112 11.12 11.68 7.73
CA ASP A 112 11.33 12.84 8.62
C ASP A 112 11.63 14.15 7.86
N TRP A 113 12.48 14.11 6.84
CA TRP A 113 12.83 15.26 6.02
C TRP A 113 11.98 15.41 4.75
N ARG A 114 11.10 14.45 4.46
CA ARG A 114 10.15 14.49 3.33
C ARG A 114 8.83 15.05 3.81
N PHE A 115 8.18 15.90 3.02
CA PHE A 115 6.88 16.48 3.41
C PHE A 115 6.93 17.23 4.76
N SER A 116 8.08 17.82 5.10
CA SER A 116 8.30 18.47 6.40
C SER A 116 7.40 19.70 6.63
N ARG A 117 6.82 20.23 5.55
CA ARG A 117 5.89 21.36 5.53
C ARG A 117 4.73 21.07 4.59
N GLY A 118 3.63 21.82 4.75
CA GLY A 118 2.47 21.74 3.87
C GLY A 118 1.44 20.70 4.30
N PRO A 119 0.40 20.49 3.48
CA PRO A 119 -0.79 19.73 3.86
C PRO A 119 -0.56 18.22 4.03
N VAL A 120 0.59 17.70 3.61
CA VAL A 120 0.95 16.27 3.65
C VAL A 120 1.59 15.86 4.98
N ARG A 121 2.17 16.81 5.74
CA ARG A 121 2.82 16.52 7.03
C ARG A 121 1.84 15.82 7.96
N GLY A 122 2.25 14.68 8.53
CA GLY A 122 1.42 13.87 9.43
C GLY A 122 0.29 13.08 8.75
N LYS A 123 0.03 13.29 7.45
CA LYS A 123 -1.09 12.64 6.73
C LYS A 123 -0.72 11.36 5.99
N ILE A 124 0.56 11.04 5.88
CA ILE A 124 1.03 9.81 5.23
C ILE A 124 1.82 8.97 6.22
N GLN A 125 1.47 7.70 6.31
CA GLN A 125 2.21 6.65 7.00
C GLN A 125 2.66 5.63 5.98
N ALA A 126 3.94 5.57 5.66
CA ALA A 126 4.42 4.78 4.52
C ALA A 126 5.81 4.18 4.74
N LYS A 127 6.09 3.16 3.93
CA LYS A 127 7.40 2.54 3.80
C LYS A 127 8.08 3.04 2.53
N THR A 128 9.35 3.39 2.66
CA THR A 128 10.22 3.75 1.53
C THR A 128 10.98 2.54 1.00
N GLY A 129 11.31 2.56 -0.30
CA GLY A 129 12.23 1.62 -0.92
C GLY A 129 13.15 2.34 -1.90
N THR A 130 14.46 2.09 -1.82
CA THR A 130 15.45 2.71 -2.69
C THR A 130 16.57 1.71 -2.99
N LEU A 131 16.77 1.40 -4.27
CA LEU A 131 17.95 0.70 -4.79
C LEU A 131 18.44 1.45 -6.04
N SER A 132 19.61 1.11 -6.57
CA SER A 132 20.06 1.70 -7.84
C SER A 132 19.06 1.35 -8.96
N GLY A 133 18.49 2.41 -9.57
CA GLY A 133 17.46 2.34 -10.61
C GLY A 133 16.04 2.08 -10.12
N VAL A 134 15.81 2.01 -8.81
CA VAL A 134 14.51 1.68 -8.20
C VAL A 134 14.18 2.65 -7.08
N THR A 135 13.00 3.25 -7.13
CA THR A 135 12.45 4.06 -6.03
C THR A 135 10.98 3.72 -5.83
N ALA A 136 10.59 3.54 -4.57
CA ALA A 136 9.25 3.13 -4.18
C ALA A 136 8.76 3.87 -2.94
N LEU A 137 7.44 4.09 -2.87
CA LEU A 137 6.73 4.55 -1.69
C LEU A 137 5.36 3.87 -1.65
N SER A 138 5.01 3.26 -0.53
CA SER A 138 3.70 2.63 -0.34
C SER A 138 3.27 2.69 1.11
N GLY A 139 1.97 2.85 1.35
CA GLY A 139 1.42 2.98 2.69
C GLY A 139 0.00 3.54 2.67
N TYR A 140 -0.34 4.25 3.73
CA TYR A 140 -1.63 4.88 3.93
C TYR A 140 -1.51 6.39 3.81
N ALA A 141 -2.53 7.03 3.23
CA ALA A 141 -2.68 8.47 3.13
C ALA A 141 -4.07 8.87 3.63
N ARG A 142 -4.13 9.93 4.43
CA ARG A 142 -5.37 10.59 4.84
C ARG A 142 -5.66 11.75 3.90
N THR A 143 -6.78 11.70 3.18
CA THR A 143 -7.21 12.75 2.25
C THR A 143 -7.72 13.99 2.98
N GLN A 144 -8.00 15.09 2.25
CA GLN A 144 -8.61 16.29 2.83
C GLN A 144 -10.02 16.08 3.40
N ASP A 145 -10.77 15.10 2.87
CA ASP A 145 -12.09 14.70 3.36
C ASP A 145 -12.03 13.55 4.37
N GLU A 146 -10.88 13.37 5.03
CA GLU A 146 -10.64 12.44 6.13
C GLU A 146 -10.82 10.94 5.79
N ARG A 147 -10.76 10.56 4.51
CA ARG A 147 -10.73 9.16 4.08
C ARG A 147 -9.31 8.60 4.15
N ASP A 148 -9.18 7.37 4.61
CA ASP A 148 -7.94 6.60 4.50
C ASP A 148 -7.86 5.90 3.14
N LEU A 149 -6.74 6.09 2.45
CA LEU A 149 -6.42 5.42 1.20
C LEU A 149 -5.14 4.60 1.36
N ALA A 150 -5.14 3.36 0.87
CA ALA A 150 -3.91 2.60 0.65
C ALA A 150 -3.35 2.93 -0.74
N PHE A 151 -2.04 3.09 -0.85
CA PHE A 151 -1.37 3.40 -2.12
C PHE A 151 -0.04 2.68 -2.27
N ALA A 152 0.39 2.51 -3.52
CA ALA A 152 1.72 2.03 -3.88
C ALA A 152 2.21 2.70 -5.17
N ILE A 153 3.40 3.31 -5.11
CA ILE A 153 4.02 4.02 -6.24
C ILE A 153 5.42 3.44 -6.44
N TYR A 154 5.65 2.78 -7.58
CA TYR A 154 6.92 2.15 -7.94
C TYR A 154 7.48 2.73 -9.22
N VAL A 155 8.78 3.05 -9.20
CA VAL A 155 9.54 3.42 -10.40
C VAL A 155 10.75 2.51 -10.46
N ASN A 156 10.82 1.71 -11.52
CA ASN A 156 11.89 0.74 -11.77
C ASN A 156 12.65 1.11 -13.04
N ASN A 157 13.87 0.58 -13.17
CA ASN A 157 14.74 0.74 -14.34
C ASN A 157 14.93 2.21 -14.78
N SER A 158 15.00 3.14 -13.82
CA SER A 158 15.24 4.55 -14.12
C SER A 158 16.73 4.83 -14.28
N SER A 159 17.10 5.55 -15.33
CA SER A 159 18.44 6.13 -15.49
C SER A 159 18.59 7.48 -14.76
N ALA A 160 17.49 8.07 -14.28
CA ALA A 160 17.53 9.32 -13.54
C ALA A 160 18.04 9.09 -12.11
N PRO A 161 18.67 10.10 -11.47
CA PRO A 161 19.04 10.01 -10.07
C PRO A 161 17.83 9.71 -9.18
N ASN A 162 17.97 8.76 -8.23
CA ASN A 162 16.90 8.40 -7.30
C ASN A 162 16.32 9.61 -6.55
N SER A 163 17.13 10.64 -6.28
CA SER A 163 16.66 11.87 -5.64
C SER A 163 15.64 12.65 -6.48
N TYR A 164 15.77 12.62 -7.82
CA TYR A 164 14.82 13.22 -8.74
C TYR A 164 13.52 12.41 -8.79
N VAL A 165 13.64 11.08 -8.97
CA VAL A 165 12.49 10.17 -9.01
C VAL A 165 11.69 10.24 -7.70
N ARG A 166 12.38 10.27 -6.56
CA ARG A 166 11.75 10.44 -5.25
C ARG A 166 10.91 11.73 -5.16
N ARG A 167 11.38 12.85 -5.70
CA ARG A 167 10.59 14.10 -5.74
C ARG A 167 9.34 13.97 -6.60
N LEU A 168 9.38 13.19 -7.69
CA LEU A 168 8.20 12.92 -8.51
C LEU A 168 7.19 12.06 -7.75
N ILE A 169 7.66 11.01 -7.07
CA ILE A 169 6.83 10.19 -6.19
C ILE A 169 6.21 11.03 -5.08
N ASP A 170 6.99 11.95 -4.48
CA ASP A 170 6.49 12.87 -3.45
C ASP A 170 5.34 13.75 -3.98
N ARG A 171 5.44 14.27 -5.20
CA ARG A 171 4.36 15.04 -5.85
C ARG A 171 3.12 14.19 -6.08
N VAL A 172 3.26 12.95 -6.53
CA VAL A 172 2.12 12.04 -6.71
C VAL A 172 1.45 11.76 -5.36
N ALA A 173 2.24 11.52 -4.31
CA ALA A 173 1.72 11.31 -2.95
C ALA A 173 1.01 12.55 -2.40
N GLU A 174 1.52 13.75 -2.70
CA GLU A 174 0.85 15.01 -2.36
C GLU A 174 -0.50 15.15 -3.06
N VAL A 175 -0.60 14.77 -4.34
CA VAL A 175 -1.87 14.74 -5.06
C VAL A 175 -2.86 13.77 -4.40
N ILE A 176 -2.43 12.59 -3.94
CA ILE A 176 -3.33 11.65 -3.23
C ILE A 176 -3.96 12.30 -2.00
N VAL A 177 -3.18 13.07 -1.23
CA VAL A 177 -3.66 13.73 -0.02
C VAL A 177 -4.53 14.96 -0.33
N THR A 178 -4.19 15.72 -1.37
CA THR A 178 -4.75 17.05 -1.63
C THR A 178 -5.83 17.08 -2.71
N ALA A 179 -6.00 15.99 -3.47
CA ALA A 179 -7.03 15.92 -4.50
C ALA A 179 -8.43 16.10 -3.88
N PRO A 180 -9.32 16.83 -4.56
CA PRO A 180 -10.70 16.93 -4.12
C PRO A 180 -11.37 15.55 -4.11
N PRO A 181 -12.46 15.37 -3.34
CA PRO A 181 -13.19 14.12 -3.31
C PRO A 181 -13.58 13.72 -4.73
N MET A 182 -13.19 12.53 -5.18
CA MET A 182 -13.78 11.96 -6.39
C MET A 182 -15.26 11.75 -6.12
N THR A 183 -16.11 12.53 -6.79
CA THR A 183 -17.54 12.22 -6.90
C THR A 183 -17.62 10.76 -7.38
N PRO A 184 -18.42 9.89 -6.74
CA PRO A 184 -18.64 8.56 -7.29
C PRO A 184 -19.04 8.74 -8.75
N ALA A 185 -18.34 8.07 -9.67
CA ALA A 185 -18.78 8.01 -11.05
C ALA A 185 -20.23 7.53 -10.99
N ASN A 186 -21.17 8.36 -11.45
CA ASN A 186 -22.60 8.06 -11.46
C ASN A 186 -22.78 6.57 -11.80
N GLU A 187 -23.36 5.81 -10.88
CA GLU A 187 -24.13 4.64 -11.26
C GLU A 187 -25.14 5.18 -12.29
N THR A 188 -24.87 4.95 -13.57
CA THR A 188 -25.87 5.13 -14.60
C THR A 188 -26.92 4.08 -14.31
N ASP A 189 -27.93 4.47 -13.54
CA ASP A 189 -29.17 3.74 -13.33
C ASP A 189 -29.76 3.40 -14.71
N PRO A 190 -29.78 2.14 -15.14
CA PRO A 190 -30.30 1.76 -16.46
C PRO A 190 -31.84 1.85 -16.54
N THR A 191 -32.52 2.38 -15.51
CA THR A 191 -33.98 2.29 -15.42
C THR A 191 -34.75 3.57 -15.76
N SER A 192 -34.09 4.69 -16.09
CA SER A 192 -34.79 5.92 -16.49
C SER A 192 -34.95 6.05 -18.01
N THR A 193 -35.77 5.20 -18.63
CA THR A 193 -36.42 5.53 -19.90
C THR A 193 -37.75 4.78 -20.03
N SER A 194 -38.79 5.31 -19.36
CA SER A 194 -40.17 5.00 -19.71
C SER A 194 -41.08 6.12 -19.23
N THR A 195 -41.58 6.91 -20.19
CA THR A 195 -42.68 7.91 -20.23
C THR A 195 -42.15 9.12 -21.03
N ALA A 196 -42.70 9.57 -22.15
CA ALA A 196 -44.03 9.40 -22.72
C ALA A 196 -43.95 9.45 -24.27
N VAL A 197 -44.56 8.47 -24.94
CA VAL A 197 -44.92 8.56 -26.37
C VAL A 197 -46.31 9.19 -26.44
N GLY A 198 -46.39 10.35 -27.09
CA GLY A 198 -47.64 11.07 -27.31
C GLY A 198 -48.61 10.27 -28.16
N ASN A 199 -49.85 10.12 -27.67
CA ASN A 199 -50.96 9.57 -28.43
C ASN A 199 -51.35 10.53 -29.55
N HIS A 200 -51.08 10.14 -30.80
CA HIS A 200 -51.63 10.78 -31.99
C HIS A 200 -52.93 10.04 -32.38
N LYS A 201 -54.06 10.75 -32.33
CA LYS A 201 -55.37 10.27 -32.75
C LYS A 201 -55.74 10.99 -34.06
N PRO A 202 -55.94 10.31 -35.19
CA PRO A 202 -56.53 10.94 -36.37
C PRO A 202 -58.02 10.62 -36.52
N SER A 203 -58.65 11.37 -37.45
CA SER A 203 -59.96 11.20 -38.12
C SER A 203 -61.03 12.25 -37.75
N PRO A 204 -61.95 12.65 -38.68
CA PRO A 204 -62.19 12.11 -40.04
C PRO A 204 -62.24 13.16 -41.19
N GLU A 205 -62.12 12.67 -42.43
CA GLU A 205 -62.44 13.35 -43.71
C GLU A 205 -63.95 13.41 -43.96
N THR A 206 -64.44 14.41 -44.73
CA THR A 206 -65.46 14.27 -45.81
C THR A 206 -65.63 15.58 -46.65
N PRO A 207 -66.31 15.59 -47.83
CA PRO A 207 -65.75 15.53 -49.20
C PRO A 207 -66.09 16.78 -50.07
N PRO A 208 -65.92 16.74 -51.41
CA PRO A 208 -66.96 16.20 -52.32
C PRO A 208 -66.50 15.08 -53.27
#